data_AF-A0A2N1QKR9-F1
#
_entry.id   AF-A0A2N1QKR9-F1
#
_cell.length_a   1.000
_cell.length_b   1.000
_cell.length_c   1.000
_cell.angle_alpha   90.00
_cell.angle_beta   90.00
_cell.angle_gamma   90.00
#
_symmetry.space_group_name_H-M   'P 1'
#
loop_
_entity.id
_entity.type
_entity.pdbx_description
1 polymer ?
#
loop_
_entity_poly.entity_id
_entity_poly.type
_entity_poly.pdbx_seq_one_letter_code
_entity_poly.pdbx_strand_id
1 'polypeptide(L)'
;MDPSKLTESILESRTHPVRTGALSDQDPVAESGEASSLRSGGTADLDRKSSGKLRDSYIGRIPEEERAISVKFAWHELWSKVIVYLSREELMQLGEALVMAGAAHKEQRRSTGDPYIVHTINVASILADMQLDNVTLMAALLHDVLEDT
;
A
#
# COMPACT_ATOMS: atom_id res chain seq x y z
N MET A 1 4.63 51.86 29.59
CA MET A 1 5.76 50.92 29.67
C MET A 1 6.54 51.09 28.38
N ASP A 2 7.78 51.55 28.50
CA ASP A 2 8.58 52.22 27.47
C ASP A 2 9.56 51.23 26.79
N PRO A 3 9.57 51.11 25.44
CA PRO A 3 10.33 50.08 24.72
C PRO A 3 11.84 50.32 24.53
N SER A 4 12.49 51.17 25.32
CA SER A 4 13.89 51.63 25.07
C SER A 4 14.98 51.06 25.99
N LYS A 5 14.95 49.78 26.41
CA LYS A 5 15.97 49.25 27.35
C LYS A 5 16.52 47.84 27.13
N LEU A 6 16.68 47.37 25.89
CA LEU A 6 17.48 46.14 25.65
C LEU A 6 18.32 46.24 24.37
N THR A 7 19.32 47.11 24.41
CA THR A 7 20.47 47.09 23.50
C THR A 7 21.73 47.32 24.32
N GLU A 8 22.73 46.46 24.06
CA GLU A 8 24.16 46.58 24.34
C GLU A 8 24.75 45.52 25.28
N SER A 9 25.96 45.08 24.91
CA SER A 9 26.85 44.07 25.51
C SER A 9 26.49 42.62 25.16
N ILE A 10 27.29 41.82 24.44
CA ILE A 10 28.76 41.78 24.34
C ILE A 10 29.17 41.22 22.96
N LEU A 11 30.05 41.96 22.30
CA LEU A 11 30.86 41.57 21.14
C LEU A 11 32.26 41.24 21.65
N GLU A 12 32.74 40.01 21.44
CA GLU A 12 34.16 39.65 21.46
C GLU A 12 34.32 38.36 20.60
N SER A 13 34.51 38.49 19.29
CA SER A 13 35.81 38.59 18.61
C SER A 13 36.76 37.43 18.92
N ARG A 14 36.62 36.28 18.22
CA ARG A 14 37.76 35.42 17.89
C ARG A 14 37.67 34.85 16.48
N THR A 15 38.63 35.30 15.69
CA THR A 15 39.00 35.01 14.30
C THR A 15 39.69 33.64 14.10
N HIS A 16 39.73 33.20 12.82
CA HIS A 16 40.64 32.22 12.14
C HIS A 16 40.02 30.86 11.77
N PRO A 17 40.49 30.17 10.70
CA PRO A 17 40.53 30.58 9.30
C PRO A 17 39.86 29.52 8.37
N VAL A 18 39.53 29.92 7.13
CA VAL A 18 39.10 29.00 6.07
C VAL A 18 40.25 28.07 5.71
N ARG A 19 40.02 26.75 5.77
CA ARG A 19 40.96 25.74 5.33
C ARG A 19 40.41 25.04 4.09
N THR A 20 40.93 25.45 2.94
CA THR A 20 40.83 24.72 1.67
C THR A 20 41.69 23.45 1.77
N GLY A 21 41.09 22.30 1.49
CA GLY A 21 41.75 21.00 1.42
C GLY A 21 41.11 20.18 0.30
N ALA A 22 41.95 19.79 -0.65
CA ALA A 22 41.61 19.14 -1.91
C ALA A 22 41.42 17.62 -1.76
N LEU A 23 40.56 17.08 -2.64
CA LEU A 23 40.56 15.79 -3.34
C LEU A 23 40.85 14.45 -2.62
N SER A 24 40.13 13.44 -3.13
CA SER A 24 40.22 11.97 -3.00
C SER A 24 39.63 11.42 -1.68
N ASP A 25 38.70 10.47 -1.66
CA ASP A 25 38.47 9.34 -2.54
C ASP A 25 36.96 9.04 -2.71
N GLN A 26 36.67 8.34 -3.80
CA GLN A 26 35.36 7.84 -4.18
C GLN A 26 34.91 6.74 -3.22
N ASP A 27 33.68 6.82 -2.70
CA ASP A 27 32.92 5.64 -2.30
C ASP A 27 31.66 5.56 -3.18
N PRO A 28 31.41 4.43 -3.86
CA PRO A 28 30.26 4.28 -4.73
C PRO A 28 29.00 4.14 -3.87
N VAL A 29 28.07 5.08 -4.03
CA VAL A 29 26.69 4.85 -3.57
C VAL A 29 26.15 3.72 -4.43
N ALA A 30 25.97 2.56 -3.81
CA ALA A 30 25.40 1.39 -4.41
C ALA A 30 23.98 1.70 -4.93
N GLU A 31 23.88 2.00 -6.22
CA GLU A 31 22.72 1.62 -7.01
C GLU A 31 22.67 0.10 -7.06
N SER A 32 21.84 -0.50 -6.20
CA SER A 32 21.48 -1.91 -6.30
C SER A 32 19.98 -2.04 -6.13
N GLY A 33 19.31 -2.10 -7.26
CA GLY A 33 17.87 -2.29 -7.38
C GLY A 33 17.47 -2.28 -8.85
N GLU A 34 18.21 -3.03 -9.66
CA GLU A 34 17.92 -3.23 -11.07
C GLU A 34 16.52 -3.81 -11.29
N ALA A 35 15.96 -3.41 -12.44
CA ALA A 35 14.90 -4.07 -13.19
C ALA A 35 13.47 -3.94 -12.66
N SER A 36 12.83 -2.79 -12.96
CA SER A 36 11.46 -2.83 -13.49
C SER A 36 11.52 -3.51 -14.85
N SER A 37 11.59 -4.85 -14.80
CA SER A 37 11.49 -5.72 -15.96
C SER A 37 10.19 -5.41 -16.66
N LEU A 38 10.27 -5.26 -17.99
CA LEU A 38 9.13 -5.15 -18.89
C LEU A 38 8.02 -6.11 -18.42
N ARG A 39 6.91 -5.57 -17.91
CA ARG A 39 5.77 -6.38 -17.45
C ARG A 39 5.13 -7.05 -18.67
N SER A 40 5.65 -8.20 -19.07
CA SER A 40 4.93 -9.15 -19.91
C SER A 40 3.92 -9.91 -19.03
N GLY A 41 2.95 -9.17 -18.48
CA GLY A 41 1.93 -9.69 -17.57
C GLY A 41 0.55 -9.65 -18.21
N GLY A 42 0.44 -9.87 -19.51
CA GLY A 42 -0.85 -10.13 -20.13
C GLY A 42 -1.41 -11.44 -19.60
N THR A 43 -2.70 -11.45 -19.29
CA THR A 43 -3.48 -12.51 -18.64
C THR A 43 -3.66 -13.76 -19.52
N ALA A 44 -2.56 -14.28 -20.07
CA ALA A 44 -2.58 -15.24 -21.16
C ALA A 44 -3.09 -16.63 -20.75
N ASP A 45 -3.25 -16.94 -19.45
CA ASP A 45 -3.41 -18.33 -19.00
C ASP A 45 -4.61 -18.61 -18.06
N LEU A 46 -5.51 -17.64 -17.84
CA LEU A 46 -6.72 -17.85 -17.04
C LEU A 46 -7.98 -17.76 -17.90
N ASP A 47 -8.64 -18.89 -18.14
CA ASP A 47 -9.99 -18.86 -18.69
C ASP A 47 -10.97 -18.20 -17.71
N ARG A 48 -12.01 -17.56 -18.24
CA ARG A 48 -12.98 -16.77 -17.47
C ARG A 48 -13.66 -17.57 -16.35
N LYS A 49 -13.88 -18.88 -16.53
CA LYS A 49 -14.52 -19.73 -15.52
C LYS A 49 -13.56 -20.05 -14.38
N SER A 50 -12.30 -20.35 -14.70
CA SER A 50 -11.25 -20.60 -13.70
C SER A 50 -10.97 -19.36 -12.85
N SER A 51 -10.96 -18.17 -13.46
CA SER A 51 -10.77 -16.91 -12.72
C SER A 51 -11.93 -16.62 -11.74
N GLY A 52 -13.18 -16.83 -12.16
CA GLY A 52 -14.35 -16.67 -11.27
C GLY A 52 -14.31 -17.60 -10.07
N LYS A 53 -13.95 -18.88 -10.29
CA LYS A 53 -13.79 -19.86 -9.20
C LYS A 53 -12.67 -19.46 -8.23
N LEU A 54 -11.55 -18.95 -8.76
CA LEU A 54 -10.44 -18.47 -7.93
C LEU A 54 -10.88 -17.29 -7.06
N ARG A 55 -11.50 -16.27 -7.65
CA ARG A 55 -12.05 -15.10 -6.93
C ARG A 55 -12.95 -15.52 -5.77
N ASP A 56 -13.92 -16.39 -6.05
CA ASP A 56 -14.95 -16.78 -5.08
C ASP A 56 -14.38 -17.67 -3.96
N SER A 57 -13.27 -18.38 -4.22
CA SER A 57 -12.61 -19.22 -3.23
C SER A 57 -12.08 -18.43 -2.02
N TYR A 58 -11.67 -17.17 -2.22
CA TYR A 58 -11.15 -16.32 -1.14
C TYR A 58 -12.25 -15.80 -0.22
N ILE A 59 -13.41 -15.42 -0.78
CA ILE A 59 -14.57 -15.02 0.03
C ILE A 59 -15.00 -16.15 0.97
N GLY A 60 -14.95 -17.40 0.51
CA GLY A 60 -15.28 -18.57 1.34
C GLY A 60 -14.34 -18.77 2.55
N ARG A 61 -13.16 -18.15 2.55
CA ARG A 61 -12.15 -18.25 3.60
C ARG A 61 -12.20 -17.13 4.63
N ILE A 62 -13.00 -16.08 4.37
CA ILE A 62 -13.28 -15.00 5.31
C ILE A 62 -14.31 -15.48 6.35
N PRO A 63 -14.25 -15.04 7.64
CA PRO A 63 -15.25 -15.35 8.66
C PRO A 63 -16.68 -15.05 8.20
N GLU A 64 -17.65 -15.86 8.64
CA GLU A 64 -19.02 -15.85 8.09
C GLU A 64 -19.73 -14.52 8.26
N GLU A 65 -19.56 -13.92 9.43
CA GLU A 65 -20.04 -12.61 9.84
C GLU A 65 -19.56 -11.46 8.93
N GLU A 66 -18.40 -11.63 8.29
CA GLU A 66 -17.82 -10.63 7.39
C GLU A 66 -18.17 -10.89 5.91
N ARG A 67 -18.79 -12.03 5.56
CA ARG A 67 -19.17 -12.38 4.16
C ARG A 67 -20.42 -11.64 3.67
N ALA A 68 -20.57 -10.39 4.09
CA ALA A 68 -21.65 -9.50 3.71
C ALA A 68 -21.70 -9.29 2.18
N ILE A 69 -22.88 -8.91 1.70
CA ILE A 69 -23.11 -8.61 0.28
C ILE A 69 -22.20 -7.46 -0.19
N SER A 70 -21.98 -6.45 0.66
CA SER A 70 -21.07 -5.33 0.38
C SER A 70 -19.63 -5.78 0.15
N VAL A 71 -19.11 -6.71 0.96
CA VAL A 71 -17.77 -7.29 0.78
C VAL A 71 -17.65 -8.04 -0.55
N LYS A 72 -18.68 -8.83 -0.90
CA LYS A 72 -18.70 -9.57 -2.17
C LYS A 72 -18.68 -8.62 -3.38
N PHE A 73 -19.47 -7.55 -3.34
CA PHE A 73 -19.49 -6.56 -4.42
C PHE A 73 -18.17 -5.82 -4.55
N ALA A 74 -17.61 -5.32 -3.44
CA ALA A 74 -16.33 -4.62 -3.44
C ALA A 74 -15.20 -5.51 -3.98
N TRP A 75 -15.14 -6.78 -3.54
CA TRP A 75 -14.15 -7.74 -4.03
C TRP A 75 -14.33 -8.05 -5.53
N HIS A 76 -15.57 -8.20 -5.98
CA HIS A 76 -15.85 -8.43 -7.40
C HIS A 76 -15.44 -7.23 -8.27
N GLU A 77 -15.64 -6.01 -7.78
CA GLU A 77 -15.21 -4.79 -8.45
C GLU A 77 -13.68 -4.76 -8.58
N LEU A 78 -12.95 -4.89 -7.46
CA LEU A 78 -11.48 -4.94 -7.47
C LEU A 78 -10.98 -6.03 -8.42
N TRP A 79 -11.52 -7.26 -8.31
CA TRP A 79 -11.14 -8.39 -9.16
C TRP A 79 -11.29 -8.08 -10.65
N SER A 80 -12.38 -7.42 -11.04
CA SER A 80 -12.64 -7.08 -12.44
C SER A 80 -11.59 -6.13 -13.04
N LYS A 81 -10.94 -5.31 -12.20
CA LYS A 81 -9.87 -4.39 -12.59
C LYS A 81 -8.53 -5.12 -12.65
N VAL A 82 -8.17 -5.84 -11.58
CA VAL A 82 -6.84 -6.45 -11.45
C VAL A 82 -6.62 -7.64 -12.38
N ILE A 83 -7.68 -8.37 -12.72
CA ILE A 83 -7.59 -9.51 -13.65
C ILE A 83 -7.24 -9.09 -15.08
N VAL A 84 -7.13 -7.80 -15.39
CA VAL A 84 -6.75 -7.29 -16.70
C VAL A 84 -5.23 -7.17 -16.84
N TYR A 85 -4.49 -7.01 -15.74
CA TYR A 85 -3.07 -6.68 -15.76
C TYR A 85 -2.18 -7.42 -14.75
N LEU A 86 -2.76 -8.16 -13.80
CA LEU A 86 -2.01 -9.00 -12.86
C LEU A 86 -1.90 -10.44 -13.36
N SER A 87 -0.76 -11.08 -13.05
CA SER A 87 -0.57 -12.51 -13.26
C SER A 87 -1.45 -13.35 -12.34
N ARG A 88 -1.56 -14.65 -12.63
CA ARG A 88 -2.29 -15.59 -11.76
C ARG A 88 -1.69 -15.64 -10.36
N GLU A 89 -0.37 -15.63 -10.27
CA GLU A 89 0.38 -15.66 -9.01
C GLU A 89 0.13 -14.38 -8.21
N GLU A 90 0.15 -13.21 -8.86
CA GLU A 90 -0.17 -11.92 -8.23
C GLU A 90 -1.62 -11.89 -7.73
N LEU A 91 -2.60 -12.35 -8.52
CA LEU A 91 -3.99 -12.48 -8.11
C LEU A 91 -4.16 -13.40 -6.90
N MET A 92 -3.38 -14.49 -6.84
CA MET A 92 -3.40 -15.39 -5.70
C MET A 92 -2.87 -14.72 -4.43
N GLN A 93 -1.77 -13.97 -4.54
CA GLN A 93 -1.20 -13.20 -3.43
C GLN A 93 -2.17 -12.11 -2.92
N LEU A 94 -2.84 -11.41 -3.83
CA LEU A 94 -3.87 -10.42 -3.49
C LEU A 94 -5.05 -11.07 -2.73
N GLY A 95 -5.47 -12.25 -3.15
CA GLY A 95 -6.51 -13.02 -2.45
C GLY A 95 -6.10 -13.46 -1.05
N GLU A 96 -4.83 -13.82 -0.83
CA GLU A 96 -4.32 -14.10 0.52
C GLU A 96 -4.35 -12.86 1.42
N ALA A 97 -3.98 -11.69 0.88
CA ALA A 97 -4.05 -10.43 1.61
C ALA A 97 -5.50 -10.09 2.02
N LEU A 98 -6.48 -10.33 1.14
CA LEU A 98 -7.90 -10.17 1.47
C LEU A 98 -8.32 -11.06 2.65
N VAL A 99 -7.94 -12.33 2.66
CA VAL A 99 -8.29 -13.27 3.74
C VAL A 99 -7.68 -12.81 5.06
N MET A 100 -6.43 -12.34 5.04
CA MET A 100 -5.77 -11.79 6.21
C MET A 100 -6.47 -10.53 6.73
N ALA A 101 -6.77 -9.56 5.85
CA ALA A 101 -7.48 -8.35 6.22
C ALA A 101 -8.87 -8.65 6.83
N GLY A 102 -9.60 -9.60 6.23
CA GLY A 102 -10.92 -10.02 6.74
C GLY A 102 -10.86 -10.71 8.09
N ALA A 103 -9.80 -11.47 8.36
CA ALA A 103 -9.59 -12.07 9.68
C ALA A 103 -9.22 -11.01 10.73
N ALA A 104 -8.39 -10.04 10.36
CA ALA A 104 -7.93 -9.00 11.27
C ALA A 104 -9.06 -8.03 11.66
N HIS A 105 -9.89 -7.62 10.71
CA HIS A 105 -11.01 -6.70 10.94
C HIS A 105 -12.34 -7.39 11.32
N LYS A 106 -12.34 -8.67 11.72
CA LYS A 106 -13.56 -9.50 11.89
C LYS A 106 -14.60 -8.98 12.88
N GLU A 107 -14.22 -8.13 13.83
CA GLU A 107 -15.14 -7.56 14.82
C GLU A 107 -15.39 -6.05 14.58
N GLN A 108 -14.78 -5.50 13.54
CA GLN A 108 -14.83 -4.08 13.25
C GLN A 108 -15.94 -3.78 12.26
N ARG A 109 -16.64 -2.66 12.52
CA ARG A 109 -17.73 -2.18 11.71
C ARG A 109 -17.54 -0.72 11.41
N ARG A 110 -17.94 -0.29 10.22
CA ARG A 110 -18.07 1.13 9.89
C ARG A 110 -19.27 1.72 10.62
N SER A 111 -19.35 3.06 10.66
CA SER A 111 -20.52 3.78 11.17
C SER A 111 -21.82 3.44 10.45
N THR A 112 -21.75 2.90 9.23
CA THR A 112 -22.90 2.40 8.44
C THR A 112 -23.35 1.00 8.84
N GLY A 113 -22.58 0.28 9.66
CA GLY A 113 -22.82 -1.12 10.04
C GLY A 113 -22.19 -2.16 9.11
N ASP A 114 -21.55 -1.75 8.01
CA ASP A 114 -20.83 -2.68 7.13
C ASP A 114 -19.52 -3.18 7.77
N PRO A 115 -19.06 -4.41 7.42
CA PRO A 115 -17.70 -4.88 7.67
C PRO A 115 -16.64 -3.84 7.34
N TYR A 116 -15.67 -3.63 8.24
CA TYR A 116 -14.61 -2.64 8.02
C TYR A 116 -13.77 -2.94 6.77
N ILE A 117 -13.54 -4.22 6.46
CA ILE A 117 -12.78 -4.68 5.27
C ILE A 117 -13.31 -4.09 3.94
N VAL A 118 -14.58 -3.69 3.85
CA VAL A 118 -15.12 -3.00 2.67
C VAL A 118 -14.30 -1.74 2.36
N HIS A 119 -13.85 -1.02 3.39
CA HIS A 119 -13.01 0.17 3.24
C HIS A 119 -11.69 -0.15 2.53
N THR A 120 -10.92 -1.11 3.05
CA THR A 120 -9.59 -1.44 2.52
C THR A 120 -9.68 -2.01 1.09
N ILE A 121 -10.73 -2.77 0.78
CA ILE A 121 -11.01 -3.24 -0.59
C ILE A 121 -11.28 -2.06 -1.53
N ASN A 122 -12.07 -1.08 -1.11
CA ASN A 122 -12.37 0.10 -1.92
C ASN A 122 -11.12 0.95 -2.16
N VAL A 123 -10.25 1.11 -1.17
CA VAL A 123 -8.95 1.79 -1.34
C VAL A 123 -8.11 1.05 -2.39
N ALA A 124 -7.98 -0.27 -2.28
CA ALA A 124 -7.28 -1.07 -3.29
C ALA A 124 -7.93 -0.96 -4.68
N SER A 125 -9.27 -0.88 -4.76
CA SER A 125 -10.01 -0.70 -6.02
C SER A 125 -9.68 0.61 -6.72
N ILE A 126 -9.50 1.71 -5.96
CA ILE A 126 -9.09 3.02 -6.51
C ILE A 126 -7.66 2.95 -7.05
N LEU A 127 -6.75 2.30 -6.31
CA LEU A 127 -5.37 2.12 -6.77
C LEU A 127 -5.29 1.22 -8.01
N ALA A 128 -6.20 0.25 -8.12
CA ALA A 128 -6.28 -0.61 -9.29
C ALA A 128 -6.73 0.13 -10.55
N ASP A 129 -7.51 1.23 -10.44
CA ASP A 129 -7.84 2.09 -11.58
C ASP A 129 -6.60 2.78 -12.17
N MET A 130 -5.57 2.98 -11.34
CA MET A 130 -4.26 3.51 -11.76
C MET A 130 -3.30 2.41 -12.22
N GLN A 131 -3.74 1.15 -12.24
CA GLN A 131 -2.92 -0.03 -12.56
C GLN A 131 -1.63 -0.13 -11.74
N LEU A 132 -1.69 0.21 -10.45
CA LEU A 132 -0.54 0.02 -9.55
C LEU A 132 -0.22 -1.46 -9.37
N ASP A 133 1.02 -1.74 -8.97
CA ASP A 133 1.52 -3.09 -8.85
C ASP A 133 0.87 -3.89 -7.70
N ASN A 134 0.98 -5.21 -7.78
CA ASN A 134 0.39 -6.12 -6.80
C ASN A 134 0.80 -5.83 -5.35
N VAL A 135 2.07 -5.45 -5.10
CA VAL A 135 2.55 -5.17 -3.73
C VAL A 135 1.83 -3.95 -3.16
N THR A 136 1.64 -2.91 -3.97
CA THR A 136 0.87 -1.72 -3.58
C THR A 136 -0.59 -2.06 -3.26
N LEU A 137 -1.23 -2.92 -4.05
CA LEU A 137 -2.62 -3.33 -3.81
C LEU A 137 -2.76 -4.19 -2.54
N MET A 138 -1.83 -5.11 -2.31
CA MET A 138 -1.76 -5.88 -1.07
C MET A 138 -1.56 -4.97 0.14
N ALA A 139 -0.66 -3.98 0.03
CA ALA A 139 -0.45 -2.99 1.08
C ALA A 139 -1.73 -2.21 1.39
N ALA A 140 -2.50 -1.81 0.38
CA ALA A 140 -3.79 -1.14 0.57
C ALA A 140 -4.82 -2.01 1.28
N LEU A 141 -4.89 -3.32 0.98
CA LEU A 141 -5.78 -4.24 1.70
C LEU A 141 -5.42 -4.37 3.18
N LEU A 142 -4.14 -4.21 3.53
CA LEU A 142 -3.59 -4.44 4.85
C LEU A 142 -3.26 -3.17 5.65
N HIS A 143 -3.43 -1.98 5.08
CA HIS A 143 -2.85 -0.75 5.63
C HIS A 143 -3.34 -0.43 7.06
N ASP A 144 -4.62 -0.67 7.35
CA ASP A 144 -5.21 -0.43 8.66
C ASP A 144 -5.07 -1.62 9.62
N VAL A 145 -4.51 -2.74 9.19
CA VAL A 145 -4.36 -3.92 10.07
C VAL A 145 -3.44 -3.60 11.25
N LEU A 146 -2.37 -2.83 11.05
CA LEU A 146 -1.46 -2.49 12.15
C LEU A 146 -1.99 -1.39 13.07
N GLU A 147 -2.87 -0.52 12.57
CA GLU A 147 -3.35 0.66 13.31
C GLU A 147 -4.64 0.39 14.07
N ASP A 148 -5.53 -0.46 13.52
CA ASP A 148 -6.89 -0.61 14.00
C ASP A 148 -7.27 -2.01 14.50
N THR A 149 -6.39 -3.03 14.46
CA THR A 149 -6.72 -4.44 14.84
C THR A 149 -6.11 -4.94 16.14
#